data_AF-A0A5B8TZG6-F1
#
_entry.id   AF-A0A5B8TZG6-F1
#
_cell.length_a   1.000
_cell.length_b   1.000
_cell.length_c   1.000
_cell.angle_alpha   90.00
_cell.angle_beta   90.00
_cell.angle_gamma   90.00
#
_symmetry.space_group_name_H-M   'P 1'
#
loop_
_entity.id
_entity.type
_entity.pdbx_description
1 polymer ?
#
loop_
_entity_poly.entity_id
_entity_poly.type
_entity_poly.pdbx_seq_one_letter_code
_entity_poly.pdbx_strand_id
1 'polypeptide(L)'
;MRSWTPAYELYFGFAQEGRVDARAMPGLLDLATVWAETSARAVLARPPAWVQHAAMRLLSPVARLAGRRAPACERAAAVAG
;
A
#
# COMPACT_ATOMS: atom_id res chain seq x y z
N MET A 1 16.39 15.69 -0.55
CA MET A 1 15.53 15.32 0.59
C MET A 1 14.41 14.43 0.07
N ARG A 2 14.40 13.13 0.39
CA ARG A 2 13.39 12.17 -0.09
C ARG A 2 12.27 12.09 0.94
N SER A 3 11.08 12.53 0.56
CA SER A 3 9.90 12.80 1.40
C SER A 3 9.47 11.61 2.27
N TRP A 4 9.12 11.91 3.52
CA TRP A 4 8.74 10.97 4.59
C TRP A 4 7.24 10.61 4.60
N THR A 5 6.45 11.26 3.76
CA THR A 5 4.99 11.27 3.74
C THR A 5 4.27 10.14 2.98
N PRO A 6 4.75 9.59 1.85
CA PRO A 6 3.88 8.83 0.96
C PRO A 6 3.42 7.47 1.52
N ALA A 7 4.22 6.81 2.37
CA ALA A 7 3.86 5.48 2.86
C ALA A 7 2.68 5.51 3.85
N TYR A 8 2.70 6.43 4.83
CA TYR A 8 1.62 6.56 5.81
C TYR A 8 0.34 7.12 5.19
N GLU A 9 0.47 8.06 4.24
CA GLU A 9 -0.67 8.57 3.49
C GLU A 9 -1.43 7.46 2.76
N LEU A 10 -0.74 6.46 2.21
CA LEU A 10 -1.38 5.30 1.57
C LEU A 10 -2.10 4.42 2.60
N TYR A 11 -1.50 4.14 3.75
CA TYR A 11 -2.16 3.36 4.82
C TYR A 11 -3.41 4.06 5.37
N PHE A 12 -3.32 5.37 5.64
CA PHE A 12 -4.48 6.14 6.07
C PHE A 12 -5.51 6.32 4.96
N GLY A 13 -5.08 6.39 3.70
CA GLY A 13 -5.97 6.37 2.54
C GLY A 13 -6.85 5.12 2.50
N PHE A 14 -6.27 3.93 2.74
CA PHE A 14 -7.07 2.71 2.87
C PHE A 14 -8.05 2.77 4.04
N ALA A 15 -7.64 3.34 5.18
CA ALA A 15 -8.52 3.49 6.33
C ALA A 15 -9.71 4.43 6.04
N GLN A 16 -9.47 5.55 5.36
CA GLN A 16 -10.53 6.48 4.94
C GLN A 16 -11.48 5.86 3.92
N GLU A 17 -10.97 5.05 2.99
CA GLU A 17 -11.79 4.31 2.02
C GLU A 17 -12.53 3.10 2.64
N GLY A 18 -12.35 2.81 3.94
CA GLY A 18 -12.96 1.65 4.61
C GLY A 18 -12.41 0.30 4.15
N ARG A 19 -11.19 0.28 3.59
CA ARG A 19 -10.52 -0.89 3.00
C ARG A 19 -9.51 -1.54 3.96
N VAL A 20 -9.76 -1.40 5.25
CA VAL A 20 -8.95 -2.00 6.33
C VAL A 20 -9.81 -2.94 7.16
N ASP A 21 -9.17 -3.93 7.76
CA ASP A 21 -9.81 -4.83 8.72
C ASP A 21 -10.00 -4.18 10.10
N ALA A 22 -10.57 -4.94 11.06
CA ALA A 22 -10.75 -4.50 12.45
C ALA A 22 -9.44 -4.20 13.19
N ARG A 23 -8.28 -4.55 12.62
CA ARG A 23 -6.94 -4.26 13.14
C ARG A 23 -6.29 -3.08 12.40
N ALA A 24 -7.06 -2.34 11.61
CA ALA A 24 -6.61 -1.23 10.78
C ALA A 24 -5.56 -1.65 9.72
N MET A 25 -5.57 -2.91 9.28
CA MET A 25 -4.66 -3.41 8.26
C MET A 25 -5.37 -3.54 6.91
N PRO A 26 -4.80 -3.02 5.80
CA PRO A 26 -5.33 -3.29 4.48
C PRO A 26 -5.22 -4.78 4.14
N GLY A 27 -6.17 -5.26 3.33
CA GLY A 27 -6.12 -6.63 2.80
C GLY A 27 -4.86 -6.89 1.98
N LEU A 28 -4.46 -8.16 1.84
CA LEU A 28 -3.20 -8.54 1.19
C LEU A 28 -3.07 -8.04 -0.26
N LEU A 29 -4.17 -8.09 -1.03
CA LEU A 29 -4.19 -7.59 -2.41
C LEU A 29 -4.11 -6.06 -2.47
N ASP A 30 -4.74 -5.37 -1.51
CA ASP A 30 -4.68 -3.92 -1.41
C ASP A 30 -3.25 -3.48 -1.05
N LEU A 31 -2.62 -4.16 -0.08
CA LEU A 31 -1.22 -3.97 0.28
C LEU A 31 -0.27 -4.21 -0.90
N ALA A 32 -0.54 -5.22 -1.74
CA ALA A 32 0.27 -5.50 -2.94
C ALA A 32 0.24 -4.35 -3.97
N THR A 33 -0.80 -3.49 -3.97
CA THR A 33 -0.87 -2.34 -4.88
C THR A 33 0.06 -1.18 -4.48
N VAL A 34 0.50 -1.13 -3.23
CA VAL A 34 1.34 -0.04 -2.66
C VAL A 34 2.67 -0.55 -2.10
N TRP A 35 3.00 -1.82 -2.36
CA TRP A 35 4.14 -2.50 -1.73
C TRP A 35 5.48 -1.85 -2.09
N ALA A 36 5.66 -1.40 -3.34
CA ALA A 36 6.90 -0.78 -3.78
C ALA A 36 7.20 0.53 -3.03
N GLU A 37 6.16 1.27 -2.68
CA GLU A 37 6.22 2.56 -2.00
C GLU A 37 6.36 2.43 -0.48
N THR A 38 5.80 1.36 0.10
CA THR A 38 5.69 1.17 1.55
C THR A 38 6.74 0.24 2.13
N SER A 39 7.21 -0.77 1.38
CA SER A 39 8.09 -1.84 1.88
C SER A 39 9.47 -1.37 2.35
N ALA A 40 9.94 -0.20 1.91
CA ALA A 40 11.17 0.41 2.42
C ALA A 40 11.05 0.88 3.89
N ARG A 41 9.84 1.02 4.42
CA ARG A 41 9.54 1.58 5.75
C ARG A 41 8.80 0.60 6.64
N ALA A 42 7.89 -0.16 6.07
CA ALA A 42 7.08 -1.13 6.78
C ALA A 42 7.07 -2.46 6.04
N VAL A 43 7.62 -3.48 6.69
CA VAL A 43 7.49 -4.88 6.28
C VAL A 43 6.67 -5.62 7.32
N LEU A 44 6.01 -6.70 6.91
CA LEU A 44 5.30 -7.57 7.84
C LEU A 44 6.32 -8.26 8.76
N ALA A 45 5.91 -8.60 9.97
CA ALA A 45 6.79 -9.26 10.94
C ALA A 45 7.32 -10.62 10.44
N ARG A 46 6.51 -11.34 9.67
CA ARG A 46 6.83 -12.60 8.99
C ARG A 46 6.03 -12.67 7.69
N PRO A 47 6.51 -13.32 6.61
CA PRO A 47 7.78 -14.06 6.42
C PRO A 47 9.01 -13.13 6.22
N PRO A 48 10.24 -13.61 5.93
CA PRO A 48 11.39 -12.73 5.65
C PRO A 48 11.13 -11.72 4.52
N ALA A 49 11.74 -10.52 4.60
CA ALA A 49 11.46 -9.42 3.68
C ALA A 49 11.59 -9.80 2.19
N TRP A 50 12.61 -10.57 1.80
CA TRP A 50 12.78 -10.99 0.41
C TRP A 50 11.62 -11.86 -0.10
N VAL A 51 11.04 -12.71 0.76
CA VAL A 51 9.84 -13.51 0.45
C VAL A 51 8.65 -12.59 0.26
N GLN A 52 8.49 -11.59 1.14
CA GLN A 52 7.42 -10.61 1.02
C GLN A 52 7.52 -9.82 -0.29
N HIS A 53 8.72 -9.36 -0.67
CA HIS A 53 8.93 -8.66 -1.94
C HIS A 53 8.58 -9.53 -3.14
N ALA A 54 9.00 -10.79 -3.16
CA ALA A 54 8.67 -11.71 -4.24
C ALA A 54 7.15 -11.94 -4.33
N ALA A 55 6.52 -12.24 -3.19
CA ALA A 55 5.09 -12.50 -3.11
C ALA A 55 4.26 -11.28 -3.53
N MET A 56 4.55 -10.10 -3.01
CA MET A 56 3.78 -8.88 -3.31
C MET A 56 3.98 -8.43 -4.75
N ARG A 57 5.17 -8.65 -5.34
CA ARG A 57 5.42 -8.39 -6.76
C ARG A 57 4.60 -9.32 -7.67
N LEU A 58 4.43 -10.57 -7.29
CA LEU A 58 3.58 -11.53 -8.01
C LEU A 58 2.09 -11.24 -7.83
N LEU A 59 1.68 -10.77 -6.64
CA LEU A 59 0.29 -10.44 -6.34
C LEU A 59 -0.15 -9.10 -6.93
N SER A 60 0.77 -8.18 -7.20
CA SER A 60 0.46 -6.86 -7.77
C SER A 60 -0.37 -6.92 -9.06
N PRO A 61 -0.02 -7.71 -10.10
CA PRO A 61 -0.87 -7.85 -11.28
C PRO A 61 -2.22 -8.51 -10.96
N VAL A 62 -2.26 -9.49 -10.06
CA VAL A 62 -3.52 -10.14 -9.64
C VAL A 62 -4.44 -9.14 -8.94
N ALA A 63 -3.90 -8.28 -8.08
CA ALA A 63 -4.64 -7.22 -7.40
C ALA A 63 -5.24 -6.24 -8.42
N ARG A 64 -4.47 -5.82 -9.43
CA ARG A 64 -4.94 -4.95 -10.51
C ARG A 64 -6.04 -5.60 -11.34
N LEU A 65 -5.89 -6.88 -11.69
CA LEU A 65 -6.91 -7.65 -12.42
C LEU A 65 -8.19 -7.82 -11.58
N ALA A 66 -8.06 -7.92 -10.26
CA ALA A 66 -9.18 -7.95 -9.33
C ALA A 66 -9.80 -6.55 -9.07
N GLY A 67 -9.41 -5.52 -9.83
CA GLY A 67 -9.92 -4.16 -9.70
C GLY A 67 -9.41 -3.40 -8.47
N ARG A 68 -8.42 -3.94 -7.74
CA ARG A 68 -7.80 -3.23 -6.62
C ARG A 68 -6.89 -2.12 -7.15
N ARG A 69 -6.93 -0.99 -6.46
CA ARG A 69 -6.11 0.19 -6.75
C ARG A 69 -5.52 0.76 -5.46
N ALA A 70 -4.39 1.44 -5.59
CA ALA A 70 -3.90 2.30 -4.53
C ALA A 70 -4.96 3.38 -4.22
N PRO A 71 -5.09 3.83 -2.96
CA PRO A 71 -6.05 4.85 -2.59
C PRO A 71 -5.72 6.16 -3.32
N ALA A 72 -6.76 6.90 -3.69
CA ALA A 72 -6.58 8.19 -4.34
C ALA A 72 -6.08 9.20 -3.30
N CYS A 73 -4.79 9.55 -3.34
CA CYS A 73 -4.26 10.58 -2.45
C CYS A 73 -4.67 11.97 -2.96
N GLU A 74 -5.89 12.39 -2.67
CA GLU A 74 -6.47 13.66 -3.12
C GLU A 74 -5.63 14.88 -2.69
N ARG A 75 -4.92 14.81 -1.55
CA ARG A 75 -3.99 15.86 -1.11
C ARG A 75 -2.72 16.02 -1.95
N ALA A 76 -2.23 14.95 -2.60
CA ALA A 76 -1.07 15.06 -3.49
C ALA A 76 -1.46 15.69 -4.84
N ALA A 77 -2.70 15.51 -5.29
CA ALA A 77 -3.23 16.15 -6.49
C ALA A 77 -3.52 17.65 -6.27
N ALA A 78 -3.95 18.03 -5.07
CA ALA A 78 -4.27 19.43 -4.73
C ALA A 78 -3.06 20.35 -4.52
N VAL A 79 -1.86 19.82 -4.26
CA VAL A 79 -0.62 20.61 -4.09
C VAL A 79 0.17 20.75 -5.40
N ALA A 80 -0.19 19.97 -6.42
CA ALA A 80 0.40 20.03 -7.76
C ALA A 80 -0.39 20.93 -8.73
N GLY A 81 -1.46 21.59 -8.26
CA GLY A 81 -2.30 22.53 -9.01
C GLY A 81 -2.05 23.97 -8.58
#